data_AF-A0A3D4Y5Z8-F1
#
_entry.id   AF-A0A3D4Y5Z8-F1
#
_cell.length_a   1.000
_cell.length_b   1.000
_cell.length_c   1.000
_cell.angle_alpha   90.00
_cell.angle_beta   90.00
_cell.angle_gamma   90.00
#
_symmetry.space_group_name_H-M   'P 1'
#
loop_
_entity.id
_entity.type
_entity.pdbx_description
1 polymer ?
#
loop_
_entity_poly.entity_id
_entity_poly.type
_entity_poly.pdbx_seq_one_letter_code
_entity_poly.pdbx_strand_id
1 'polypeptide(L)'
;ASRLAEKIHDELKDMGVKFYVDSPSNQQFVILPDAVLEKLKDDFAFEYQARVDDTHSAVRICTCWATKEENVEALLAALRGLLR
;
A
#
# COMPACT_ATOMS: atom_id res chain seq x y z
N ALA A 1 0.02 -15.83 1.49
CA ALA A 1 0.36 -14.49 2.00
C ALA A 1 1.48 -13.87 1.18
N SER A 2 2.70 -14.44 1.16
CA SER A 2 3.87 -13.83 0.49
C SER A 2 3.66 -13.46 -0.99
N ARG A 3 3.09 -14.36 -1.81
CA ARG A 3 2.77 -14.05 -3.23
C ARG A 3 1.93 -12.78 -3.41
N LEU A 4 0.96 -12.55 -2.54
CA LEU A 4 0.08 -11.39 -2.63
C LEU A 4 0.78 -10.10 -2.19
N ALA A 5 1.65 -10.19 -1.19
CA ALA A 5 2.49 -9.06 -0.78
C ALA A 5 3.52 -8.69 -1.86
N GLU A 6 4.15 -9.69 -2.51
CA GLU A 6 5.04 -9.50 -3.66
C GLU A 6 4.30 -8.82 -4.81
N LYS A 7 3.08 -9.26 -5.12
CA LYS A 7 2.24 -8.61 -6.13
C LYS A 7 1.94 -7.15 -5.79
N ILE A 8 1.61 -6.84 -4.53
CA ILE A 8 1.41 -5.44 -4.10
C ILE A 8 2.70 -4.64 -4.29
N HIS A 9 3.83 -5.20 -3.87
CA HIS A 9 5.14 -4.55 -4.00
C HIS A 9 5.46 -4.20 -5.45
N ASP A 10 5.39 -5.17 -6.36
CA ASP A 10 5.77 -4.99 -7.75
C ASP A 10 4.87 -3.98 -8.46
N GLU A 11 3.56 -4.08 -8.23
CA GLU A 11 2.58 -3.16 -8.82
C GLU A 11 2.73 -1.73 -8.30
N LEU A 12 2.97 -1.55 -7.00
CA LEU A 12 3.24 -0.23 -6.43
C LEU A 12 4.54 0.37 -6.97
N LYS A 13 5.57 -0.46 -7.16
CA LYS A 13 6.83 -0.05 -7.78
C LYS A 13 6.63 0.40 -9.23
N ASP A 14 5.81 -0.32 -10.00
CA ASP A 14 5.46 0.04 -11.38
C ASP A 14 4.62 1.34 -11.44
N MET A 15 3.83 1.63 -10.42
CA MET A 15 3.14 2.91 -10.24
C MET A 15 4.06 4.07 -9.83
N GLY A 16 5.35 3.81 -9.57
CA GLY A 16 6.31 4.81 -9.11
C GLY A 16 6.17 5.18 -7.62
N VAL A 17 5.45 4.37 -6.84
CA VAL A 17 5.31 4.56 -5.39
C VAL A 17 6.64 4.25 -4.71
N LYS A 18 7.02 5.13 -3.77
CA LYS A 18 8.26 4.97 -3.00
C LYS A 18 7.99 4.10 -1.78
N PHE A 19 9.03 3.37 -1.36
CA PHE A 19 8.98 2.50 -0.19
C PHE A 19 9.76 3.12 0.96
N TYR A 20 9.21 3.04 2.16
CA TYR A 20 9.86 3.49 3.38
C TYR A 20 10.90 2.47 3.86
N VAL A 21 10.58 1.18 3.73
CA VAL A 21 11.46 0.06 4.00
C VAL A 21 11.24 -0.97 2.91
N ASP A 22 12.32 -1.41 2.26
CA ASP A 22 12.27 -2.57 1.38
C ASP A 22 12.13 -3.84 2.23
N SER A 23 10.98 -4.50 2.12
CA SER A 23 10.58 -5.62 2.97
C SER A 23 10.29 -6.85 2.13
N PRO A 24 11.08 -7.93 2.26
CA PRO A 24 10.84 -9.19 1.53
C PRO A 24 9.70 -10.02 2.15
N SER A 25 8.88 -9.44 3.02
CA SER A 25 7.89 -10.16 3.83
C SER A 25 6.45 -9.90 3.37
N ASN A 26 5.49 -10.47 4.09
CA ASN A 26 4.07 -10.23 3.87
C ASN A 26 3.60 -8.80 4.25
N GLN A 27 4.53 -7.97 4.77
CA GLN A 27 4.31 -6.58 5.15
C GLN A 27 5.05 -5.67 4.17
N GLN A 28 4.34 -4.69 3.62
CA GLN A 28 4.84 -3.71 2.67
C GLN A 28 4.76 -2.32 3.30
N PHE A 29 5.84 -1.55 3.22
CA PHE A 29 5.97 -0.23 3.84
C PHE A 29 6.08 0.84 2.77
N VAL A 30 4.98 1.53 2.50
CA VAL A 30 4.80 2.36 1.31
C VAL A 30 4.60 3.82 1.72
N ILE A 31 5.11 4.73 0.91
CA ILE A 31 4.99 6.16 1.10
C ILE A 31 3.91 6.66 0.16
N LEU A 32 2.81 7.17 0.72
CA LEU A 32 1.66 7.65 -0.04
C LEU A 32 1.33 9.09 0.34
N PRO A 33 0.77 9.88 -0.59
CA PRO A 33 0.25 11.21 -0.26
C PRO A 33 -0.89 11.11 0.75
N ASP A 34 -0.96 12.06 1.68
CA ASP A 34 -2.01 12.08 2.70
C ASP A 34 -3.41 12.14 2.09
N ALA A 35 -3.58 12.87 0.98
CA ALA A 35 -4.84 12.95 0.25
C ALA A 35 -5.31 11.59 -0.31
N VAL A 36 -4.37 10.70 -0.63
CA VAL A 36 -4.66 9.32 -1.07
C VAL A 36 -5.04 8.47 0.13
N LEU A 37 -4.27 8.56 1.22
CA LEU A 37 -4.54 7.83 2.46
C LEU A 37 -5.91 8.16 3.05
N GLU A 38 -6.30 9.44 3.02
CA GLU A 38 -7.60 9.91 3.50
C GLU A 38 -8.78 9.30 2.75
N LYS A 39 -8.62 8.95 1.48
CA LYS A 39 -9.65 8.25 0.69
C LYS A 39 -9.54 6.74 0.84
N LEU A 40 -8.32 6.23 0.96
CA LEU A 40 -8.06 4.80 1.05
C LEU A 40 -8.54 4.20 2.38
N LYS A 41 -8.54 4.97 3.47
CA LYS A 41 -8.95 4.52 4.80
C LYS A 41 -10.43 4.14 4.92
N ASP A 42 -11.26 4.61 4.00
CA ASP A 42 -12.70 4.34 4.00
C ASP A 42 -12.99 2.87 3.61
N ASP A 43 -12.20 2.33 2.69
CA ASP A 43 -12.38 0.98 2.13
C ASP A 43 -11.30 -0.02 2.59
N PHE A 44 -10.12 0.46 3.03
CA PHE A 44 -8.98 -0.39 3.34
C PHE A 44 -8.32 -0.03 4.67
N ALA A 45 -7.90 -1.07 5.39
CA ALA A 45 -7.11 -0.92 6.62
C ALA A 45 -5.61 -0.93 6.33
N PHE A 46 -4.90 0.07 6.85
CA PHE A 46 -3.45 0.15 6.87
C PHE A 46 -3.00 0.80 8.18
N GLU A 47 -1.74 0.61 8.53
CA GLU A 47 -1.19 1.17 9.77
C GLU A 47 -0.21 2.28 9.47
N TYR A 48 -0.43 3.44 10.08
CA TYR A 48 0.49 4.56 10.01
C TYR A 48 1.85 4.19 10.62
N GLN A 49 2.94 4.56 9.94
CA GLN A 49 4.31 4.27 10.39
C GLN A 49 5.06 5.54 10.76
N ALA A 50 5.13 6.50 9.84
CA ALA A 50 5.87 7.73 10.05
C ALA A 50 5.44 8.83 9.07
N ARG A 51 5.72 10.08 9.44
CA ARG A 51 5.62 11.25 8.58
C ARG A 51 6.89 11.32 7.74
N VAL A 52 6.77 11.38 6.41
CA VAL A 52 7.92 11.45 5.49
C VAL A 52 8.21 12.89 5.08
N ASP A 53 7.17 13.63 4.72
CA ASP A 53 7.23 15.06 4.40
C ASP A 53 5.87 15.73 4.66
N ASP A 54 5.77 17.04 4.39
CA ASP A 54 4.57 17.86 4.63
C ASP A 54 3.29 17.30 4.00
N THR A 55 3.41 16.46 2.97
CA THR A 55 2.28 15.92 2.19
C THR A 55 2.24 14.40 2.10
N HIS A 56 3.29 13.69 2.53
CA HIS A 56 3.39 12.24 2.44
C HIS A 56 3.62 11.57 3.79
N SER A 57 3.00 10.41 3.93
CA SER A 57 3.12 9.54 5.10
C SER A 57 3.49 8.12 4.68
N ALA A 58 4.33 7.49 5.49
CA ALA A 58 4.63 6.07 5.38
C ALA A 58 3.54 5.27 6.09
N VAL A 59 3.01 4.26 5.40
CA VAL A 59 2.01 3.32 5.94
C VAL A 59 2.43 1.88 5.68
N ARG A 60 1.92 0.98 6.52
CA ARG A 60 2.14 -0.45 6.43
C ARG A 60 0.88 -1.14 5.94
N ILE A 61 1.06 -1.92 4.88
CA ILE A 61 0.05 -2.82 4.31
C ILE A 61 0.48 -4.24 4.64
N CYS A 62 -0.37 -4.99 5.34
CA CYS A 62 -0.08 -6.36 5.73
C CYS A 62 -1.07 -7.32 5.05
N THR A 63 -0.55 -8.33 4.36
CA THR A 63 -1.36 -9.46 3.89
C THR A 63 -1.29 -10.60 4.90
N CYS A 64 -2.40 -11.30 5.10
CA CYS A 64 -2.47 -12.47 5.96
C CYS A 64 -3.06 -13.66 5.18
N TRP A 65 -3.22 -14.81 5.85
CA TRP A 65 -3.79 -16.01 5.24
C TRP A 65 -5.25 -15.83 4.79
N ALA A 66 -5.98 -14.89 5.38
CA ALA A 66 -7.36 -14.56 5.02
C ALA A 66 -7.44 -13.52 3.88
N THR A 67 -6.33 -12.92 3.47
CA THR A 67 -6.32 -11.97 2.34
C THR A 67 -6.55 -12.72 1.04
N LYS A 68 -7.65 -12.39 0.37
CA LYS A 68 -7.98 -12.91 -0.96
C LYS A 68 -7.35 -12.06 -2.05
N GLU A 69 -7.14 -12.66 -3.22
CA GLU A 69 -6.61 -11.95 -4.39
C GLU A 69 -7.53 -10.81 -4.85
N GLU A 70 -8.86 -10.97 -4.75
CA GLU A 70 -9.84 -9.91 -5.06
C GLU A 70 -9.64 -8.63 -4.22
N ASN A 71 -9.25 -8.77 -2.95
CA ASN A 71 -8.99 -7.62 -2.08
C ASN A 71 -7.71 -6.89 -2.48
N VAL A 72 -6.71 -7.63 -2.98
CA VAL A 72 -5.45 -7.05 -3.48
C VAL A 72 -5.69 -6.32 -4.79
N GLU A 73 -6.46 -6.91 -5.70
CA GLU A 73 -6.86 -6.25 -6.95
C GLU A 73 -7.65 -4.97 -6.69
N ALA A 74 -8.60 -5.00 -5.74
CA ALA A 74 -9.37 -3.82 -5.35
C ALA A 74 -8.47 -2.71 -4.78
N LEU A 75 -7.52 -3.06 -3.92
CA LEU A 75 -6.53 -2.13 -3.36
C LEU A 75 -5.69 -1.48 -4.46
N LEU A 76 -5.16 -2.28 -5.38
CA LEU A 76 -4.34 -1.79 -6.49
C LEU A 76 -5.14 -0.91 -7.46
N ALA A 77 -6.38 -1.29 -7.76
CA ALA A 77 -7.28 -0.50 -8.60
C ALA A 77 -7.61 0.86 -7.96
N ALA A 78 -7.90 0.88 -6.65
CA ALA A 78 -8.13 2.11 -5.92
C ALA A 78 -6.90 3.03 -5.97
N LEU A 79 -5.71 2.49 -5.68
CA LEU A 79 -4.46 3.24 -5.74
C LEU A 79 -4.17 3.80 -7.14
N ARG A 80 -4.37 3.01 -8.20
CA ARG A 80 -4.25 3.47 -9.60
C ARG A 80 -5.25 4.58 -9.96
N GLY A 81 -6.40 4.65 -9.31
CA GLY A 81 -7.37 5.73 -9.51
C GLY A 81 -6.99 7.00 -8.74
N LEU A 82 -6.37 6.85 -7.57
CA LEU A 82 -6.04 7.94 -6.65
C LEU A 82 -4.68 8.59 -6.92
N LEU A 83 -3.73 7.87 -7.51
CA LEU A 83 -2.36 8.32 -7.82
C LEU A 83 -2.21 8.95 -9.22
N ARG A 84 -3.31 9.20 -9.93
CA ARG A 84 -3.32 9.84 -11.26
C ARG A 84 -3.16 11.35 -11.20
#